data_AF-A0A0S2KBP2-F1
#
_entry.id   AF-A0A0S2KBP2-F1
#
_cell.length_a   1.000
_cell.length_b   1.000
_cell.length_c   1.000
_cell.angle_alpha   90.00
_cell.angle_beta   90.00
_cell.angle_gamma   90.00
#
_symmetry.space_group_name_H-M   'P 1'
#
loop_
_entity.id
_entity.type
_entity.pdbx_description
1 polymer ?
#
loop_
_entity_poly.entity_id
_entity_poly.type
_entity_poly.pdbx_seq_one_letter_code
_entity_poly.pdbx_strand_id
1 'polypeptide(L)'
;MTVLIRGVGMGQVTIYLEDDIEKKMNAAAKSSQLSKSKWIAQLIKEKVANEWPPSIVQMAGSWDNFPTLEEIRKTQNDDSPREPF
;
A
#
# COMPACT_ATOMS: atom_id res chain seq x y z
N MET A 1 6.71 32.13 -26.22
CA MET A 1 7.96 31.33 -26.35
C MET A 1 7.56 29.87 -26.38
N THR A 2 7.53 29.29 -27.58
CA THR A 2 7.20 27.88 -27.81
C THR A 2 8.30 27.01 -27.23
N VAL A 3 7.95 26.03 -26.40
CA VAL A 3 8.87 24.95 -26.01
C VAL A 3 8.33 23.64 -26.55
N LEU A 4 9.18 23.03 -27.37
CA LEU A 4 9.00 21.78 -28.09
C LEU A 4 9.55 20.66 -27.21
N ILE A 5 8.75 19.66 -26.82
CA ILE A 5 9.24 18.49 -26.08
C ILE A 5 9.52 17.36 -27.07
N ARG A 6 10.81 17.11 -27.31
CA ARG A 6 11.38 15.95 -28.01
C ARG A 6 11.59 14.82 -26.99
N GLY A 7 10.99 13.65 -27.25
CA GLY A 7 11.43 12.36 -26.70
C GLY A 7 11.00 12.02 -25.26
N VAL A 8 10.49 10.80 -25.09
CA VAL A 8 10.06 10.11 -23.86
C VAL A 8 10.93 10.44 -22.63
N GLY A 9 10.56 11.46 -21.86
CA GLY A 9 11.22 11.85 -20.61
C GLY A 9 10.33 11.50 -19.41
N MET A 10 10.93 11.02 -18.31
CA MET A 10 10.21 10.77 -17.07
C MET A 10 9.43 12.01 -16.63
N GLY A 11 8.16 11.84 -16.29
CA GLY A 11 7.33 12.93 -15.78
C GLY A 11 7.96 13.55 -14.53
N GLN A 12 8.11 14.87 -14.54
CA GLN A 12 8.58 15.64 -13.38
C GLN A 12 7.39 16.31 -12.70
N VAL A 13 7.35 16.25 -11.37
CA VAL A 13 6.32 16.90 -10.56
C VAL A 13 7.00 17.77 -9.52
N THR A 14 6.49 18.99 -9.34
CA THR A 14 6.81 19.88 -8.21
C THR A 14 5.59 19.97 -7.32
N ILE A 15 5.75 19.67 -6.03
CA ILE A 15 4.67 19.71 -5.03
C ILE A 15 5.05 20.63 -3.88
N TYR A 16 4.07 21.30 -3.30
CA TYR A 16 4.22 22.00 -2.03
C TYR A 16 3.93 21.02 -0.88
N LEU A 17 4.77 21.04 0.14
CA LEU A 17 4.60 20.26 1.36
C LEU A 17 4.69 21.21 2.55
N GLU A 18 3.81 21.01 3.53
CA GLU A 18 3.96 21.65 4.84
C GLU A 18 5.23 21.12 5.53
N ASP A 19 5.86 21.94 6.36
CA ASP A 19 7.15 21.63 7.00
C ASP A 19 7.10 20.32 7.82
N ASP A 20 5.98 20.03 8.48
CA ASP A 20 5.83 18.81 9.27
C ASP A 20 5.72 17.56 8.38
N ILE A 21 5.05 17.68 7.24
CA ILE A 21 4.94 16.61 6.23
C ILE A 21 6.30 16.37 5.58
N GLU A 22 7.05 17.43 5.25
CA GLU A 22 8.39 17.26 4.70
C GLU A 22 9.32 16.53 5.68
N LYS A 23 9.25 16.85 6.98
CA LYS A 23 10.01 16.16 8.02
C LYS A 23 9.66 14.67 8.09
N LYS A 24 8.37 14.33 8.07
CA LYS A 24 7.90 12.93 8.06
C LYS A 24 8.37 12.18 6.81
N MET A 25 8.29 12.80 5.63
CA MET A 25 8.81 12.25 4.38
C MET A 25 10.32 11.98 4.47
N ASN A 26 11.09 12.95 4.99
CA ASN A 26 12.55 12.82 5.13
C ASN A 26 12.92 11.66 6.06
N ALA A 27 12.22 11.51 7.17
CA ALA A 27 12.42 10.40 8.11
C ALA A 27 12.07 9.04 7.48
N ALA A 28 10.93 8.94 6.78
CA ALA A 28 10.49 7.73 6.12
C ALA A 28 11.46 7.29 5.01
N ALA A 29 11.84 8.22 4.13
CA ALA A 29 12.80 7.95 3.05
C ALA A 29 14.14 7.44 3.60
N LYS A 30 14.64 8.05 4.69
CA LYS A 30 15.87 7.62 5.36
C LYS A 30 15.73 6.22 5.98
N SER A 31 14.62 5.95 6.66
CA SER A 31 14.35 4.63 7.25
C SER A 31 14.25 3.52 6.20
N SER A 32 13.77 3.85 4.99
CA SER A 32 13.70 2.93 3.86
C SER A 32 14.99 2.88 3.02
N GLN A 33 16.02 3.66 3.36
CA GLN A 33 17.27 3.77 2.58
C GLN A 33 17.05 4.22 1.13
N LEU A 34 16.00 5.03 0.89
CA LEU A 34 15.63 5.55 -0.43
C LEU A 34 15.87 7.06 -0.51
N SER A 35 16.09 7.56 -1.72
CA SER A 35 16.00 9.00 -1.99
C SER A 35 14.54 9.47 -1.87
N LYS A 36 14.33 10.76 -1.57
CA LYS A 36 12.98 11.36 -1.47
C LYS A 36 12.14 11.07 -2.72
N SER A 37 12.68 11.30 -3.91
CA SER A 37 11.98 11.08 -5.18
C SER A 37 11.60 9.61 -5.40
N LYS A 38 12.51 8.68 -5.06
CA LYS A 38 12.23 7.24 -5.19
C LYS A 38 11.18 6.78 -4.18
N TRP A 39 11.23 7.30 -2.96
CA TRP A 39 10.23 7.03 -1.92
C TRP A 39 8.84 7.54 -2.32
N ILE A 40 8.72 8.77 -2.84
CA ILE A 40 7.44 9.30 -3.35
C ILE A 40 6.93 8.52 -4.55
N ALA A 41 7.79 8.17 -5.52
CA ALA A 41 7.39 7.37 -6.68
C ALA A 41 6.86 6.00 -6.26
N GLN A 42 7.50 5.37 -5.27
CA GLN A 42 7.04 4.10 -4.69
C GLN A 42 5.69 4.28 -3.97
N LEU A 43 5.54 5.33 -3.15
CA LEU A 43 4.28 5.62 -2.46
C LEU A 43 3.11 5.81 -3.46
N ILE A 44 3.34 6.54 -4.55
CA ILE A 44 2.34 6.71 -5.61
C ILE A 44 1.99 5.35 -6.21
N LYS A 45 3.00 4.53 -6.55
CA LYS A 45 2.80 3.18 -7.11
C LYS A 45 1.97 2.29 -6.18
N GLU A 46 2.23 2.33 -4.88
CA GLU A 46 1.48 1.58 -3.87
C GLU A 46 0.03 2.08 -3.75
N LYS A 47 -0.20 3.40 -3.84
CA LYS A 47 -1.55 3.99 -3.74
C LYS A 47 -2.42 3.76 -4.97
N VAL A 48 -1.83 3.58 -6.15
CA VAL A 48 -2.55 3.27 -7.38
C VAL A 48 -2.62 1.77 -7.67
N ALA A 49 -1.98 0.94 -6.85
CA ALA A 49 -2.06 -0.50 -6.99
C ALA A 49 -3.48 -0.98 -6.69
N ASN A 50 -4.08 -1.70 -7.63
CA ASN A 50 -5.42 -2.30 -7.49
C ASN A 50 -5.37 -3.76 -7.02
N GLU A 51 -4.16 -4.26 -6.73
CA GLU A 51 -3.92 -5.64 -6.35
C GLU A 51 -3.19 -5.69 -5.01
N TRP A 52 -3.40 -6.78 -4.27
CA TRP A 52 -2.67 -7.04 -3.03
C TRP A 52 -1.18 -7.22 -3.30
N PRO A 53 -0.29 -6.73 -2.41
CA PRO A 53 1.13 -6.98 -2.53
C PRO A 53 1.43 -8.48 -2.63
N PRO A 54 2.42 -8.91 -3.43
CA PRO A 54 2.75 -10.33 -3.58
C PRO A 54 3.04 -11.04 -2.26
N SER A 55 3.65 -10.33 -1.30
CA SER A 55 3.89 -10.85 0.05
C SER A 55 2.61 -11.24 0.78
N ILE A 56 1.53 -10.47 0.62
CA ILE A 56 0.23 -10.77 1.22
C ILE A 56 -0.45 -11.93 0.51
N VAL A 57 -0.39 -11.95 -0.83
CA VAL A 57 -0.95 -13.05 -1.63
C VAL A 57 -0.28 -14.38 -1.28
N GLN A 58 1.04 -14.37 -1.07
CA GLN A 58 1.82 -15.56 -0.70
C GLN A 58 1.52 -16.07 0.72
N MET A 59 0.99 -15.22 1.61
CA MET A 59 0.55 -15.65 2.93
C MET A 59 -0.78 -16.40 2.91
N ALA A 60 -1.55 -16.31 1.82
CA ALA A 60 -2.78 -17.06 1.70
C ALA A 60 -2.49 -18.56 1.66
N GLY A 61 -2.93 -19.29 2.68
CA GLY A 61 -2.67 -20.73 2.82
C GLY A 61 -1.30 -21.08 3.40
N SER A 62 -0.50 -20.10 3.87
CA SER A 62 0.79 -20.37 4.51
C SER A 62 0.66 -20.77 5.99
N TRP A 63 -0.55 -20.97 6.51
CA TRP A 63 -0.78 -21.40 7.89
C TRP A 63 -0.74 -22.92 7.98
N ASP A 64 0.30 -23.45 8.62
CA ASP A 64 0.52 -24.90 8.76
C ASP A 64 -0.61 -25.65 9.49
N ASN A 65 -1.26 -25.01 10.46
CA ASN A 65 -2.32 -25.59 11.28
C ASN A 65 -3.70 -24.95 11.04
N PHE A 66 -4.03 -24.63 9.79
CA PHE A 66 -5.36 -24.10 9.49
C PHE A 66 -6.43 -25.21 9.60
N PRO A 67 -7.51 -25.02 10.38
CA PRO A 67 -8.53 -26.04 10.54
C PRO A 67 -9.23 -26.34 9.21
N THR A 68 -9.66 -27.59 9.05
CA THR A 68 -10.42 -28.03 7.88
C THR A 68 -11.77 -27.35 7.82
N LEU A 69 -12.37 -27.29 6.61
CA LEU A 69 -13.71 -26.72 6.43
C LEU A 69 -14.76 -27.41 7.31
N GLU A 70 -14.62 -28.71 7.56
CA GLU A 70 -15.53 -29.47 8.43
C GLU A 70 -15.36 -29.07 9.90
N GLU A 71 -14.12 -28.87 10.38
CA GLU A 71 -13.85 -28.41 11.75
C GLU A 71 -14.38 -27.00 11.99
N ILE A 72 -14.20 -26.09 11.01
CA ILE A 72 -14.72 -24.71 11.10
C ILE A 72 -16.26 -24.72 11.20
N ARG A 73 -16.93 -25.52 10.36
CA ARG A 73 -18.40 -25.60 10.31
C ARG A 73 -19.00 -26.27 11.55
N LYS A 74 -18.28 -27.16 12.23
CA LYS A 74 -18.73 -27.79 13.48
C LYS A 74 -18.93 -26.77 14.61
N THR A 75 -18.20 -25.67 14.60
CA THR A 75 -18.23 -24.61 15.63
C THR A 75 -19.02 -23.37 15.22
N GLN A 76 -19.81 -23.45 14.14
CA GLN A 76 -20.61 -22.30 13.70
C GLN A 76 -21.77 -22.06 14.67
N ASN A 77 -21.59 -21.07 15.55
CA ASN A 77 -22.65 -20.56 16.42
C ASN A 77 -23.63 -19.72 15.60
N ASP A 78 -24.86 -19.56 16.10
CA ASP A 78 -25.83 -18.64 15.52
C ASP A 78 -25.26 -17.22 15.46
N ASP A 79 -25.50 -16.54 14.32
CA ASP A 79 -25.14 -15.14 14.15
C ASP A 79 -25.78 -14.31 15.26
N SER A 80 -24.98 -13.42 15.87
CA SER A 80 -25.53 -12.47 16.84
C SER A 80 -26.48 -11.50 16.13
N PRO A 81 -27.59 -11.10 16.76
CA PRO A 81 -28.50 -10.12 16.18
C PRO A 81 -27.75 -8.81 15.90
N ARG A 82 -28.07 -8.17 14.76
CA ARG A 82 -27.56 -6.83 14.43
C ARG A 82 -27.91 -5.87 15.57
N GLU A 83 -26.97 -4.98 15.92
CA GLU A 83 -27.21 -3.97 16.94
C GLU A 83 -28.40 -3.06 16.58
N PRO A 84 -29.25 -2.72 17.56
CA PRO A 84 -30.38 -1.82 17.36
C PRO A 84 -29.89 -0.40 17.01
N PHE A 85 -30.72 0.32 16.23
CA PHE A 85 -30.48 1.71 15.84
C PHE A 85 -30.60 2.69 17.00
#